data_AF-M3EUN6-F1
#
_entry.id   AF-M3EUN6-F1
#
_cell.length_a   1.000
_cell.length_b   1.000
_cell.length_c   1.000
_cell.angle_alpha   90.00
_cell.angle_beta   90.00
_cell.angle_gamma   90.00
#
_symmetry.space_group_name_H-M   'P 1'
#
loop_
_entity.id
_entity.type
_entity.pdbx_description
1 polymer ?
#
loop_
_entity_poly.entity_id
_entity_poly.type
_entity_poly.pdbx_seq_one_letter_code
_entity_poly.pdbx_strand_id
1 'polypeptide(L)' 'MAGFAGRVAALGIGAAHDGPAPTFASLSAALEVALAPGTRVRAADVAGTVRTDGAAVAAKLLLDTAVRG' A
#
# COMPACT_ATOMS: atom_id res chain seq x y z
N MET A 1 10.62 -7.17 -7.17
CA MET A 1 9.77 -7.05 -5.96
C MET A 1 8.27 -7.21 -6.32
N ALA A 2 7.83 -8.39 -6.74
CA ALA A 2 6.41 -8.62 -7.03
C ALA A 2 5.66 -8.89 -5.72
N GLY A 3 4.78 -7.98 -5.29
CA GLY A 3 4.02 -8.10 -4.05
C GLY A 3 3.75 -6.76 -3.37
N PHE A 4 3.11 -6.79 -2.20
CA PHE A 4 2.75 -5.57 -1.48
C PHE A 4 3.95 -4.72 -1.06
N ALA A 5 5.05 -5.33 -0.62
CA ALA A 5 6.27 -4.59 -0.29
C ALA A 5 6.78 -3.78 -1.50
N GLY A 6 6.81 -4.38 -2.69
CA GLY A 6 7.16 -3.66 -3.92
C GLY A 6 6.22 -2.50 -4.23
N ARG A 7 4.91 -2.65 -4.01
CA ARG A 7 3.94 -1.54 -4.17
C ARG A 7 4.18 -0.43 -3.15
N VAL A 8 4.50 -0.76 -1.91
CA VAL A 8 4.83 0.23 -0.86
C VAL A 8 6.02 1.10 -1.29
N ALA A 9 7.10 0.47 -1.75
CA ALA A 9 8.27 1.19 -2.27
C ALA A 9 7.93 1.99 -3.54
N ALA A 10 7.19 1.41 -4.50
CA ALA A 10 6.81 2.08 -5.75
C ALA A 10 5.90 3.29 -5.53
N LEU A 11 5.06 3.27 -4.50
CA LEU A 11 4.21 4.41 -4.13
C LEU A 11 4.97 5.49 -3.34
N GLY A 12 6.17 5.19 -2.86
CA GLY A 12 6.97 6.07 -2.01
C GLY A 12 6.39 6.23 -0.59
N ILE A 13 5.64 5.22 -0.11
CA ILE A 13 4.96 5.26 1.20
C ILE A 13 5.67 4.42 2.26
N GLY A 14 6.88 3.94 1.95
CA GLY A 14 7.72 3.14 2.83
C GLY A 14 8.87 2.50 2.07
N ALA A 15 9.55 1.57 2.73
CA ALA A 15 10.63 0.78 2.14
C ALA A 15 10.20 -0.67 1.89
N ALA A 16 10.81 -1.30 0.89
CA ALA A 16 10.72 -2.74 0.69
C ALA A 16 12.07 -3.35 1.05
N HIS A 17 12.10 -4.17 2.11
CA HIS A 17 13.30 -4.91 2.48
C HIS A 17 13.51 -6.08 1.51
N ASP A 18 14.76 -6.32 1.10
CA ASP A 18 15.09 -7.38 0.16
C ASP A 18 15.31 -8.71 0.91
N GLY A 19 14.39 -9.65 0.71
CA GLY A 19 14.36 -10.94 1.38
C GLY A 19 13.76 -10.92 2.80
N PRO A 20 13.56 -12.09 3.43
CA PRO A 20 12.89 -12.19 4.73
C PRO A 20 13.82 -11.99 5.94
N ALA A 21 15.15 -12.04 5.75
CA ALA A 21 16.14 -11.98 6.82
C ALA A 21 17.01 -10.70 6.69
N PRO A 22 16.67 -9.61 7.41
CA PRO A 22 17.47 -8.41 7.39
C PRO A 22 18.80 -8.55 8.14
N THR A 23 19.80 -7.80 7.70
CA THR A 23 20.97 -7.47 8.52
C THR A 23 20.69 -6.15 9.23
N PHE A 24 21.48 -5.83 10.26
CA PHE A 24 21.37 -4.53 10.92
C PHE A 24 21.52 -3.36 9.93
N ALA A 25 22.47 -3.45 9.01
CA ALA A 25 22.73 -2.42 8.02
C ALA A 25 21.56 -2.25 7.04
N SER A 26 21.04 -3.35 6.49
CA SER A 26 19.94 -3.26 5.52
C SER A 26 18.62 -2.82 6.17
N LEU A 27 18.36 -3.25 7.41
CA LEU A 27 17.20 -2.77 8.17
C LEU A 27 17.31 -1.27 8.50
N SER A 28 18.49 -0.81 8.92
CA SER A 28 18.71 0.60 9.24
C SER A 28 18.49 1.49 8.01
N ALA A 29 19.00 1.08 6.84
CA ALA A 29 18.76 1.79 5.58
C ALA A 29 17.27 1.83 5.20
N ALA A 30 16.55 0.71 5.38
CA ALA A 30 15.10 0.69 5.13
C ALA A 30 14.34 1.60 6.11
N LEU A 31 14.79 1.69 7.37
CA LEU A 31 14.19 2.52 8.39
C LEU A 31 14.38 4.01 8.10
N GLU A 32 15.56 4.42 7.60
CA GLU A 32 15.81 5.80 7.16
C GLU A 32 14.79 6.24 6.11
N VAL A 33 14.53 5.39 5.10
CA VAL A 33 13.51 5.66 4.08
C VAL A 33 12.11 5.73 4.68
N ALA A 34 11.75 4.78 5.55
CA ALA A 34 10.42 4.73 6.16
C ALA A 34 10.14 5.94 7.07
N LEU A 35 11.15 6.45 7.77
CA LEU A 35 11.03 7.57 8.70
C LEU A 35 11.22 8.94 8.05
N ALA A 36 11.61 9.01 6.77
CA ALA A 36 11.78 10.28 6.07
C ALA A 36 10.47 11.09 6.08
N PRO A 37 10.50 12.41 6.37
CA PRO A 37 9.30 13.25 6.38
C PRO A 37 8.51 13.21 5.06
N GLY A 38 9.21 13.10 3.93
CA GLY A 38 8.59 12.97 2.61
C GLY A 38 7.76 11.69 2.48
N THR A 39 8.22 10.57 3.05
CA THR A 39 7.48 9.31 3.09
C THR A 39 6.17 9.46 3.86
N ARG A 40 6.19 10.18 4.99
CA ARG A 40 4.97 10.47 5.77
C ARG A 40 3.96 11.30 4.97
N VAL A 41 4.42 12.37 4.32
CA VAL A 41 3.56 13.22 3.47
C VAL A 41 2.94 12.39 2.36
N ARG A 42 3.77 11.61 1.65
CA ARG A 42 3.31 10.75 0.56
C ARG A 42 2.33 9.69 1.04
N ALA A 43 2.57 9.09 2.19
CA ALA A 43 1.66 8.10 2.79
C ALA A 43 0.30 8.71 3.12
N ALA A 44 0.25 9.93 3.65
CA ALA A 44 -0.99 10.63 3.94
C ALA A 44 -1.78 10.95 2.65
N ASP A 45 -1.10 11.43 1.61
CA ASP A 45 -1.71 11.70 0.30
C ASP A 45 -2.32 10.43 -0.30
N VAL A 46 -1.55 9.33 -0.30
CA VAL A 46 -2.03 8.04 -0.84
C VAL A 46 -3.19 7.50 -0.01
N ALA A 47 -3.13 7.61 1.32
CA ALA A 47 -4.23 7.18 2.19
C ALA A 47 -5.54 7.89 1.85
N GLY A 48 -5.49 9.19 1.51
CA GLY A 48 -6.65 9.95 1.05
C GLY A 48 -7.30 9.44 -0.25
N THR A 49 -6.62 8.59 -1.01
CA THR A 49 -7.14 8.00 -2.26
C THR A 49 -7.77 6.62 -2.07
N VAL A 50 -7.59 5.99 -0.92
CA VAL A 50 -8.02 4.60 -0.67
C VAL A 50 -9.44 4.58 -0.11
N ARG A 51 -10.37 4.05 -0.90
CA ARG A 51 -11.74 3.80 -0.45
C ARG A 51 -11.87 2.50 0.34
N THR A 52 -12.69 2.52 1.38
CA THR A 52 -12.93 1.38 2.29
C THR A 52 -14.26 0.66 2.07
N ASP A 53 -15.15 1.22 1.25
CA ASP A 53 -16.51 0.73 1.01
C ASP A 53 -16.62 -0.26 -0.17
N GLY A 54 -15.49 -0.85 -0.58
CA GLY A 54 -15.41 -1.70 -1.77
C GLY A 54 -16.36 -2.90 -1.74
N ALA A 55 -16.52 -3.55 -0.58
CA ALA A 55 -17.44 -4.67 -0.43
C ALA A 55 -18.91 -4.25 -0.65
N ALA A 56 -19.30 -3.07 -0.16
CA ALA A 56 -20.66 -2.56 -0.32
C ALA A 56 -20.95 -2.19 -1.78
N VAL A 57 -19.99 -1.55 -2.46
CA VAL A 57 -20.09 -1.23 -3.89
C VAL A 57 -20.19 -2.50 -4.73
N ALA A 58 -19.36 -3.51 -4.43
CA ALA A 58 -19.42 -4.79 -5.13
C ALA A 58 -20.78 -5.46 -4.96
N ALA A 59 -21.34 -5.49 -3.74
CA ALA A 59 -22.67 -6.04 -3.50
C ALA A 59 -23.76 -5.32 -4.31
N LYS A 60 -23.73 -3.98 -4.38
CA LYS A 60 -24.69 -3.21 -5.19
C LYS A 60 -24.59 -3.54 -6.67
N LEU A 61 -23.37 -3.63 -7.22
CA LEU A 61 -23.15 -4.00 -8.62
C LEU A 61 -23.67 -5.40 -8.94
N LEU A 62 -23.49 -6.36 -8.03
CA LEU A 62 -24.01 -7.73 -8.18
C LEU A 62 -25.54 -7.75 -8.21
N LEU A 63 -26.19 -7.07 -7.26
CA LEU A 63 -27.65 -6.96 -7.20
C LEU A 63 -28.23 -6.27 -8.45
N ASP A 64 -27.64 -5.14 -8.85
CA ASP A 64 -28.04 -4.42 -10.05
C ASP A 64 -27.91 -5.27 -11.32
N THR A 65 -26.89 -6.14 -11.38
CA THR A 65 -26.69 -7.08 -12.50
C THR A 65 -27.73 -8.20 -12.48
N ALA A 66 -28.03 -8.75 -11.30
CA ALA A 66 -29.02 -9.82 -11.14
C ALA A 66 -30.47 -9.38 -11.43
N VAL A 67 -30.81 -8.11 -11.19
CA VAL A 67 -32.16 -7.56 -11.47
C VAL A 67 -32.36 -7.25 -12.96
N ARG A 68 -31.28 -7.03 -13.71
CA ARG A 68 -31.32 -6.69 -15.14
C ARG A 68 -31.18 -7.90 -16.08
N GLY A 69 -30.77 -9.05 -15.55
CA GLY A 69 -30.68 -10.32 -16.28
C GLY A 69 -31.95 -11.14 -16.11
#